data_AF-A0A2K0TZQ1-F1
#
_entry.id   AF-A0A2K0TZQ1-F1
#
_cell.length_a   1.000
_cell.length_b   1.000
_cell.length_c   1.000
_cell.angle_alpha   90.00
_cell.angle_beta   90.00
_cell.angle_gamma   90.00
#
_symmetry.space_group_name_H-M   'P 1'
#
loop_
_entity.id
_entity.type
_entity.pdbx_description
1 polymer ?
#
loop_
_entity_poly.entity_id
_entity_poly.type
_entity_poly.pdbx_seq_one_letter_code
_entity_poly.pdbx_strand_id
1 'polypeptide(L)'
;MACLYSVGLVMTLTGVMFVYGKAGTRFMEHDLKTVRWIECLCGPEFFKNITIITSMWDMIMDDYFQEECKKIDQLVAVPDIAQILTPPSQYEGGAMYHHGLPGGKLKDVEYSSVMRKKRDNEQRSAALRDLIRDRYANCKPVKLQVMKDANRIASYKETEAAKVLMARQSEIEVKISGGRAIVCEKKTGLGWKPKESVPTEIKIDETVERPKSPPRKRSLWDKICGWSKSYPHYG
;
A
#
# COMPACT_ATOMS: atom_id res chain seq x y z
N MET A 1 -5.64 13.50 -6.31
CA MET A 1 -4.33 13.25 -6.98
C MET A 1 -3.46 14.49 -7.15
N ALA A 2 -4.01 15.72 -7.16
CA ALA A 2 -3.20 16.95 -7.09
C ALA A 2 -2.16 16.91 -5.95
N CYS A 3 -2.54 16.37 -4.79
CA CYS A 3 -1.63 16.20 -3.66
C CYS A 3 -0.41 15.34 -3.96
N LEU A 4 -0.50 14.28 -4.78
CA LEU A 4 0.67 13.42 -5.04
C LEU A 4 1.72 14.11 -5.93
N TYR A 5 1.29 14.96 -6.87
CA TYR A 5 2.22 15.79 -7.63
C TYR A 5 2.87 16.86 -6.76
N SER A 6 2.08 17.52 -5.92
CA SER A 6 2.62 18.48 -4.95
C SER A 6 3.62 17.81 -4.00
N VAL A 7 3.33 16.58 -3.56
CA VAL A 7 4.25 15.80 -2.72
C VAL A 7 5.52 15.43 -3.49
N GLY A 8 5.44 14.98 -4.75
CA GLY A 8 6.63 14.63 -5.53
C GLY A 8 7.53 15.82 -5.89
N LEU A 9 7.02 17.06 -5.86
CA LEU A 9 7.81 18.28 -6.04
C LEU A 9 8.57 18.70 -4.78
N VAL A 10 8.05 18.36 -3.61
CA VAL A 10 8.58 18.83 -2.31
C VAL A 10 9.26 17.70 -1.53
N MET A 11 8.93 16.45 -1.83
CA MET A 11 9.34 15.27 -1.09
C MET A 11 9.81 14.16 -2.03
N THR A 12 10.91 13.52 -1.66
CA THR A 12 11.36 12.28 -2.31
C THR A 12 10.75 11.11 -1.55
N LEU A 13 9.97 10.26 -2.24
CA LEU A 13 9.48 9.03 -1.63
C LEU A 13 10.62 8.02 -1.54
N THR A 14 11.00 7.65 -0.32
CA THR A 14 12.12 6.73 -0.08
C THR A 14 11.68 5.28 -0.01
N GLY A 15 10.44 5.01 0.39
CA GLY A 15 9.90 3.66 0.50
C GLY A 15 8.40 3.61 0.74
N VAL A 16 7.84 2.41 0.59
CA VAL A 16 6.43 2.10 0.86
C VAL A 16 6.36 0.94 1.83
N MET A 17 5.59 1.11 2.90
CA MET A 17 5.28 0.05 3.87
C MET A 17 3.80 -0.32 3.70
N PHE A 18 3.52 -1.46 3.04
CA PHE A 18 2.16 -1.97 2.91
C PHE A 18 1.84 -2.90 4.08
N VAL A 19 1.02 -2.43 5.01
CA VAL A 19 0.68 -3.19 6.21
C VAL A 19 -0.55 -4.06 5.93
N TYR A 20 -0.33 -5.36 5.94
CA TYR A 20 -1.34 -6.40 5.99
C TYR A 20 -1.59 -6.81 7.45
N GLY A 21 -2.85 -7.08 7.79
CA GLY A 21 -3.25 -7.42 9.15
C GLY A 21 -2.79 -8.81 9.60
N LYS A 22 -3.68 -9.53 10.26
CA LYS A 22 -3.47 -10.92 10.70
C LYS A 22 -3.26 -11.84 9.49
N ALA A 23 -2.21 -12.66 9.51
CA ALA A 23 -1.85 -13.56 8.41
C ALA A 23 -3.02 -14.44 7.89
N GLY A 24 -3.91 -14.87 8.78
CA GLY A 24 -5.05 -15.72 8.44
C GLY A 24 -6.31 -15.01 7.94
N THR A 25 -6.31 -13.67 7.79
CA THR A 25 -7.40 -13.04 7.04
C THR A 25 -7.29 -13.43 5.57
N ARG A 26 -8.42 -13.59 4.90
CA ARG A 26 -8.45 -13.77 3.45
C ARG A 26 -7.95 -12.47 2.80
N PHE A 27 -7.05 -12.59 1.83
CA PHE A 27 -6.62 -11.45 1.02
C PHE A 27 -7.82 -10.97 0.18
N MET A 28 -8.36 -9.79 0.50
CA MET A 28 -9.62 -9.31 -0.06
C MET A 28 -9.40 -8.53 -1.36
N GLU A 29 -10.49 -8.29 -2.09
CA GLU A 29 -10.43 -7.52 -3.35
C GLU A 29 -9.82 -6.12 -3.16
N HIS A 30 -10.06 -5.47 -2.02
CA HIS A 30 -9.51 -4.15 -1.73
C HIS A 30 -8.00 -4.18 -1.42
N ASP A 31 -7.51 -5.25 -0.79
CA ASP A 31 -6.07 -5.46 -0.57
C ASP A 31 -5.36 -5.63 -1.91
N LEU A 32 -5.93 -6.48 -2.77
CA LEU A 32 -5.45 -6.71 -4.12
C LEU A 32 -5.42 -5.42 -4.95
N LYS A 33 -6.49 -4.62 -4.88
CA LYS A 33 -6.54 -3.29 -5.52
C LYS A 33 -5.44 -2.36 -5.03
N THR A 34 -5.16 -2.39 -3.73
CA THR A 34 -4.11 -1.56 -3.12
C THR A 34 -2.72 -1.99 -3.55
N VAL A 35 -2.43 -3.30 -3.56
CA VAL A 35 -1.15 -3.85 -4.02
C VAL A 35 -0.88 -3.52 -5.48
N ARG A 36 -1.85 -3.77 -6.36
CA ARG A 36 -1.75 -3.41 -7.79
C ARG A 36 -1.57 -1.91 -7.99
N TRP A 37 -2.26 -1.10 -7.18
CA TRP A 37 -2.10 0.34 -7.24
C TRP A 37 -0.67 0.75 -6.82
N ILE A 38 -0.11 0.15 -5.77
CA ILE A 38 1.28 0.36 -5.34
C ILE A 38 2.25 -0.03 -6.47
N GLU A 39 2.06 -1.18 -7.12
CA GLU A 39 2.88 -1.62 -8.24
C GLU A 39 2.91 -0.59 -9.37
N CYS A 40 1.74 -0.15 -9.84
CA CYS A 40 1.62 0.82 -10.92
C CYS A 40 2.04 2.24 -10.50
N LEU A 41 1.86 2.60 -9.23
CA LEU A 41 2.31 3.90 -8.69
C LEU A 41 3.84 3.98 -8.70
N CYS A 42 4.49 2.95 -8.18
CA CYS A 42 5.92 2.94 -7.92
C CYS A 42 6.73 2.51 -9.16
N GLY A 43 6.28 1.48 -9.86
CA GLY A 43 7.00 0.83 -10.95
C GLY A 43 8.08 -0.15 -10.46
N PRO A 44 8.55 -1.05 -11.34
CA PRO A 44 9.43 -2.16 -10.97
C PRO A 44 10.81 -1.73 -10.43
N GLU A 45 11.37 -0.62 -10.90
CA GLU A 45 12.63 -0.06 -10.36
C GLU A 45 12.56 0.31 -8.87
N PHE A 46 11.35 0.57 -8.36
CA PHE A 46 11.11 0.95 -6.97
C PHE A 46 10.81 -0.24 -6.07
N PHE A 47 10.59 -1.45 -6.60
CA PHE A 47 10.10 -2.60 -5.81
C PHE A 47 10.99 -2.93 -4.61
N LYS A 48 12.31 -2.77 -4.76
CA LYS A 48 13.27 -2.90 -3.66
C LYS A 48 13.05 -1.98 -2.46
N ASN A 49 12.31 -0.89 -2.64
CA ASN A 49 11.94 0.06 -1.59
C ASN A 49 10.53 -0.21 -1.03
N ILE A 50 9.88 -1.29 -1.44
CA ILE A 50 8.59 -1.73 -0.92
C ILE A 50 8.85 -2.77 0.18
N THR A 51 8.15 -2.63 1.31
CA THR A 51 8.12 -3.63 2.36
C THR A 51 6.67 -4.00 2.68
N ILE A 52 6.34 -5.27 2.53
CA ILE A 52 5.05 -5.84 2.91
C ILE A 52 5.17 -6.27 4.37
N ILE A 53 4.31 -5.74 5.22
CA ILE A 53 4.36 -5.95 6.66
C ILE A 53 3.15 -6.75 7.08
N THR A 54 3.34 -7.91 7.69
CA THR A 54 2.24 -8.57 8.42
C THR A 54 2.30 -8.19 9.88
N SER A 55 1.14 -8.03 10.51
CA SER A 55 1.02 -7.50 11.87
C SER A 55 0.07 -8.36 12.72
N MET A 56 -0.17 -7.93 13.96
CA MET A 56 -1.11 -8.57 14.89
C MET A 56 -0.76 -10.03 15.24
N TRP A 57 0.52 -10.40 15.19
CA TRP A 57 0.99 -11.73 15.59
C TRP A 57 0.69 -12.07 17.05
N ASP A 58 0.64 -11.06 17.93
CA ASP A 58 0.29 -11.20 19.34
C ASP A 58 -1.21 -11.43 19.60
N MET A 59 -2.04 -11.38 18.55
CA MET A 59 -3.47 -11.71 18.61
C MET A 59 -3.77 -13.15 18.17
N ILE A 60 -2.76 -13.88 17.71
CA ILE A 60 -2.89 -15.30 17.38
C ILE A 60 -2.86 -16.10 18.68
N MET A 61 -3.68 -17.15 18.78
CA MET A 61 -3.61 -18.10 19.89
C MET A 61 -2.45 -19.06 19.63
N ASP A 62 -1.79 -19.51 20.71
CA ASP A 62 -0.63 -20.42 20.64
C ASP A 62 -0.89 -21.63 19.72
N ASP A 63 -1.99 -22.34 19.95
CA ASP A 63 -2.40 -23.54 19.20
C ASP A 63 -2.53 -23.32 17.68
N TYR A 64 -2.77 -22.08 17.24
CA TYR A 64 -2.94 -21.74 15.82
C TYR A 64 -1.71 -21.04 15.21
N PHE A 65 -0.66 -20.77 15.99
CA PHE A 65 0.47 -19.97 15.53
C PHE A 65 1.17 -20.59 14.32
N GLN A 66 1.47 -21.89 14.37
CA GLN A 66 2.13 -22.60 13.28
C GLN A 66 1.26 -22.68 12.02
N GLU A 67 -0.05 -22.80 12.16
CA GLU A 67 -0.98 -22.77 11.02
C GLU A 67 -1.01 -21.39 10.35
N GLU A 68 -1.02 -20.31 11.14
CA GLU A 68 -0.97 -18.94 10.65
C GLU A 68 0.36 -18.62 9.97
N CYS A 69 1.48 -19.16 10.46
CA CYS A 69 2.78 -19.08 9.78
C CYS A 69 2.73 -19.70 8.37
N LYS A 70 2.11 -20.88 8.21
CA LYS A 70 1.97 -21.54 6.89
C LYS A 70 1.10 -20.75 5.90
N LYS A 71 0.17 -19.91 6.39
CA LYS A 71 -0.64 -19.04 5.52
C LYS A 71 0.19 -17.92 4.87
N ILE A 72 1.37 -17.61 5.42
CA ILE A 72 2.27 -16.64 4.80
C ILE A 72 2.80 -17.17 3.47
N ASP A 73 3.09 -18.47 3.34
CA ASP A 73 3.50 -19.06 2.06
C ASP A 73 2.40 -18.89 0.99
N GLN A 74 1.13 -19.00 1.40
CA GLN A 74 -0.02 -18.75 0.51
C GLN A 74 -0.10 -17.28 0.11
N LEU A 75 0.15 -16.35 1.03
CA LEU A 75 0.18 -14.92 0.75
C LEU A 75 1.33 -14.57 -0.21
N VAL A 76 2.53 -15.11 0.01
CA VAL A 76 3.70 -14.90 -0.85
C VAL A 76 3.47 -15.48 -2.25
N ALA A 77 2.71 -16.58 -2.36
CA ALA A 77 2.33 -17.17 -3.62
C ALA A 77 1.24 -16.39 -4.40
N VAL A 78 0.60 -15.37 -3.80
CA VAL A 78 -0.34 -14.50 -4.54
C VAL A 78 0.45 -13.78 -5.65
N PRO A 79 0.05 -13.87 -6.93
CA PRO A 79 0.85 -13.35 -8.05
C PRO A 79 1.28 -11.89 -7.91
N ASP A 80 0.39 -11.01 -7.43
CA ASP A 80 0.68 -9.59 -7.23
C ASP A 80 1.70 -9.36 -6.09
N ILE A 81 1.63 -10.16 -5.01
CA ILE A 81 2.64 -10.13 -3.93
C ILE A 81 3.98 -10.68 -4.42
N ALA A 82 3.95 -11.83 -5.12
CA ALA A 82 5.12 -12.47 -5.70
C ALA A 82 5.82 -11.54 -6.71
N GLN A 83 5.07 -10.77 -7.50
CA GLN A 83 5.64 -9.81 -8.45
C GLN A 83 6.45 -8.71 -7.75
N ILE A 84 6.03 -8.26 -6.56
CA ILE A 84 6.79 -7.29 -5.76
C ILE A 84 8.02 -7.94 -5.12
N LEU A 85 7.87 -9.11 -4.50
CA LEU A 85 8.93 -9.77 -3.73
C LEU A 85 10.00 -10.43 -4.60
N THR A 86 9.59 -10.99 -5.73
CA THR A 86 10.42 -11.72 -6.69
C THR A 86 10.10 -11.27 -8.13
N PRO A 87 10.41 -10.01 -8.49
CA PRO A 87 10.22 -9.51 -9.85
C PRO A 87 11.17 -10.21 -10.85
N PRO A 88 11.00 -9.97 -12.17
CA PRO A 88 11.97 -10.40 -13.18
C PRO A 88 13.41 -10.00 -12.81
N SER A 89 14.38 -10.84 -13.18
CA SER A 89 15.78 -10.81 -12.70
C SER A 89 16.53 -9.49 -12.85
N GLN A 90 16.08 -8.60 -13.73
CA GLN A 90 16.65 -7.26 -13.92
C GLN A 90 16.25 -6.24 -12.82
N TYR A 91 15.30 -6.58 -11.95
CA TYR A 91 14.86 -5.73 -10.84
C TYR A 91 15.16 -6.40 -9.50
N GLU A 92 15.46 -5.58 -8.51
CA GLU A 92 15.55 -6.01 -7.12
C GLU A 92 14.14 -6.05 -6.50
N GLY A 93 13.82 -7.16 -5.83
CA GLY A 93 12.53 -7.36 -5.17
C GLY A 93 12.38 -6.62 -3.83
N GLY A 94 11.13 -6.44 -3.42
CA GLY A 94 10.76 -5.92 -2.11
C GLY A 94 11.10 -6.87 -0.96
N ALA A 95 10.73 -6.47 0.25
CA ALA A 95 10.93 -7.28 1.45
C ALA A 95 9.62 -7.61 2.14
N MET A 96 9.59 -8.72 2.88
CA MET A 96 8.51 -9.03 3.82
C MET A 96 9.03 -8.89 5.25
N TYR A 97 8.21 -8.31 6.14
CA TYR A 97 8.54 -8.10 7.54
C TYR A 97 7.35 -8.46 8.44
N HIS A 98 7.61 -9.17 9.53
CA HIS A 98 6.56 -9.68 10.42
C HIS A 98 6.58 -8.92 11.74
N HIS A 99 5.80 -7.83 11.83
CA HIS A 99 5.82 -6.93 12.96
C HIS A 99 5.26 -7.60 14.23
N GLY A 100 6.13 -7.76 15.24
CA GLY A 100 5.83 -8.48 16.47
C GLY A 100 6.61 -9.79 16.61
N LEU A 101 7.28 -10.26 15.55
CA LEU A 101 8.20 -11.39 15.61
C LEU A 101 9.64 -10.92 15.83
N PRO A 102 10.48 -11.70 16.53
CA PRO A 102 11.91 -11.41 16.69
C PRO A 102 12.61 -11.22 15.33
N GLY A 103 13.28 -10.08 15.16
CA GLY A 103 13.94 -9.72 13.90
C GLY A 103 13.00 -9.57 12.69
N GLY A 104 11.68 -9.61 12.89
CA GLY A 104 10.68 -9.52 11.84
C GLY A 104 10.68 -10.66 10.84
N LYS A 105 11.20 -11.83 11.21
CA LYS A 105 11.32 -13.02 10.35
C LYS A 105 10.39 -14.13 10.88
N LEU A 106 10.02 -15.07 10.03
CA LEU A 106 9.28 -16.28 10.42
C LEU A 106 10.17 -17.47 10.75
N LYS A 107 11.42 -17.45 10.29
CA LYS A 107 12.33 -18.59 10.41
C LYS A 107 12.63 -18.87 11.89
N ASP A 108 12.42 -20.12 12.30
CA ASP A 108 12.73 -20.63 13.64
C ASP A 108 12.00 -19.87 14.78
N VAL A 109 10.80 -19.34 14.50
CA VAL A 109 10.00 -18.59 15.48
C VAL A 109 9.02 -19.52 16.21
N GLU A 110 9.03 -19.42 17.54
CA GLU A 110 8.02 -20.03 18.42
C GLU A 110 7.04 -18.97 18.94
N TYR A 111 5.82 -19.37 19.29
CA TYR A 111 4.81 -18.45 19.81
C TYR A 111 5.26 -17.72 21.09
N SER A 112 6.01 -18.41 21.95
CA SER A 112 6.62 -17.88 23.17
C SER A 112 7.50 -16.64 22.93
N SER A 113 8.07 -16.51 21.73
CA SER A 113 8.94 -15.42 21.32
C SER A 113 8.21 -14.21 20.71
N VAL A 114 6.89 -14.31 20.50
CA VAL A 114 6.09 -13.22 19.94
C VAL A 114 6.03 -12.05 20.92
N MET A 115 6.51 -10.89 20.49
CA MET A 115 6.45 -9.65 21.25
C MET A 115 5.00 -9.16 21.37
N ARG A 116 4.47 -9.07 22.58
CA ARG A 116 3.10 -8.65 22.87
C ARG A 116 2.99 -7.13 22.90
N LYS A 117 1.98 -6.55 22.25
CA LYS A 117 1.81 -5.09 22.18
C LYS A 117 1.81 -4.39 23.55
N LYS A 118 1.22 -5.02 24.58
CA LYS A 118 1.13 -4.43 25.92
C LYS A 118 2.42 -4.54 26.74
N ARG A 119 3.19 -5.60 26.56
CA ARG A 119 4.39 -5.88 27.39
C ARG A 119 5.67 -5.39 26.72
N ASP A 120 5.74 -5.50 25.39
CA ASP A 120 6.97 -5.35 24.63
C ASP A 120 6.88 -4.16 23.65
N ASN A 121 6.08 -3.14 23.98
CA ASN A 121 5.80 -2.01 23.09
C ASN A 121 7.08 -1.26 22.66
N GLU A 122 8.01 -1.06 23.60
CA GLU A 122 9.28 -0.39 23.32
C GLU A 122 10.16 -1.22 22.39
N GLN A 123 10.28 -2.52 22.64
CA GLN A 123 11.05 -3.44 21.80
C GLN A 123 10.46 -3.51 20.38
N ARG A 124 9.13 -3.60 20.26
CA ARG A 124 8.43 -3.57 18.96
C ARG A 124 8.66 -2.27 18.20
N SER A 125 8.66 -1.14 18.91
CA SER A 125 8.91 0.18 18.34
C SER A 125 10.37 0.37 17.94
N ALA A 126 11.30 -0.16 18.73
CA ALA A 126 12.72 -0.20 18.39
C ALA A 126 12.97 -1.03 17.13
N ALA A 127 12.46 -2.26 17.08
CA ALA A 127 12.60 -3.13 15.90
C ALA A 127 12.02 -2.51 14.62
N LEU A 128 10.88 -1.80 14.72
CA LEU A 128 10.32 -1.08 13.57
C LEU A 128 11.19 0.11 13.13
N ARG A 129 11.78 0.85 14.08
CA ARG A 129 12.73 1.94 13.76
C ARG A 129 13.99 1.39 13.10
N ASP A 130 14.51 0.27 13.59
CA ASP A 130 15.67 -0.41 13.01
C ASP A 130 15.36 -0.85 11.57
N LEU A 131 14.20 -1.49 11.33
CA LEU A 131 13.75 -1.82 9.98
C LEU A 131 13.74 -0.59 9.06
N ILE A 132 13.11 0.51 9.51
CA ILE A 132 13.00 1.73 8.71
C ILE A 132 14.38 2.30 8.39
N ARG A 133 15.27 2.37 9.39
CA ARG A 133 16.64 2.86 9.21
C ARG A 133 17.41 1.97 8.24
N ASP A 134 17.44 0.67 8.49
CA ASP A 134 18.25 -0.28 7.73
C ASP A 134 17.79 -0.38 6.28
N ARG A 135 16.47 -0.28 6.04
CA ARG A 135 15.90 -0.34 4.69
C ARG A 135 15.96 0.98 3.95
N TYR A 136 15.64 2.10 4.61
CA TYR A 136 15.34 3.35 3.91
C TYR A 136 16.35 4.48 4.12
N ALA A 137 17.24 4.41 5.11
CA ALA A 137 18.15 5.53 5.40
C ALA A 137 19.10 5.86 4.23
N ASN A 138 19.51 4.84 3.47
CA ASN A 138 20.49 4.97 2.38
C ASN A 138 19.90 4.62 1.00
N CYS A 139 18.58 4.62 0.87
CA CYS A 139 17.92 4.34 -0.40
C CYS A 139 18.24 5.44 -1.43
N LYS A 140 18.75 5.03 -2.59
CA LYS A 140 18.87 5.94 -3.73
C LYS A 140 17.47 6.42 -4.15
N PRO A 141 17.26 7.72 -4.39
CA PRO A 141 16.01 8.22 -4.94
C PRO A 141 15.66 7.50 -6.25
N VAL A 142 14.46 6.93 -6.31
CA VAL A 142 13.92 6.31 -7.52
C VAL A 142 12.67 7.08 -7.93
N LYS A 143 12.63 7.53 -9.18
CA LYS A 143 11.48 8.26 -9.70
C LYS A 143 10.30 7.30 -9.89
N LEU A 144 9.18 7.60 -9.22
CA LEU A 144 7.96 6.79 -9.29
C LEU A 144 7.42 6.70 -10.72
N GLN A 145 6.89 5.55 -11.11
CA GLN A 145 6.27 5.36 -12.42
C GLN A 145 5.15 6.36 -12.68
N VAL A 146 4.29 6.67 -11.71
CA VAL A 146 3.21 7.65 -11.89
C VAL A 146 3.74 9.02 -12.33
N MET A 147 4.94 9.42 -11.88
CA MET A 147 5.61 10.67 -12.27
C MET A 147 6.28 10.56 -13.65
N LYS A 148 6.58 9.35 -14.12
CA LYS A 148 7.05 9.11 -15.50
C LYS A 148 5.85 9.14 -16.47
N ASP A 149 4.74 8.49 -16.10
CA ASP A 149 3.49 8.45 -16.86
C ASP A 149 2.91 9.86 -17.01
N ALA A 150 2.85 10.61 -15.91
CA ALA A 150 2.51 12.03 -15.81
C ALA A 150 3.05 12.92 -16.93
N ASN A 151 4.31 12.73 -17.29
CA ASN A 151 5.02 13.58 -18.24
C ASN A 151 4.75 13.19 -19.70
N ARG A 152 4.07 12.06 -19.94
CA ARG A 152 3.85 11.47 -21.27
C ARG A 152 2.40 11.52 -21.72
N ILE A 153 1.46 11.67 -20.78
CA ILE A 153 0.02 11.52 -21.03
C ILE A 153 -0.70 12.87 -20.96
N ALA A 154 -1.83 12.97 -21.66
CA ALA A 154 -2.65 14.17 -21.66
C ALA A 154 -3.50 14.27 -20.39
N SER A 155 -3.88 13.14 -19.79
CA SER A 155 -4.75 13.10 -18.61
C SER A 155 -4.26 12.13 -17.54
N TYR A 156 -4.34 12.54 -16.27
CA TYR A 156 -3.96 11.70 -15.13
C TYR A 156 -4.75 10.37 -15.05
N LYS A 157 -5.97 10.34 -15.60
CA LYS A 157 -6.80 9.12 -15.68
C LYS A 157 -6.14 8.03 -16.54
N GLU A 158 -5.19 8.41 -17.40
CA GLU A 158 -4.48 7.50 -18.28
C GLU A 158 -3.23 6.87 -17.63
N THR A 159 -2.84 7.30 -16.43
CA THR A 159 -1.77 6.62 -15.66
C THR A 159 -2.19 5.20 -15.31
N GLU A 160 -1.22 4.28 -15.26
CA GLU A 160 -1.51 2.87 -14.89
C GLU A 160 -2.11 2.78 -13.47
N ALA A 161 -1.61 3.60 -12.54
CA ALA A 161 -2.16 3.67 -11.19
C ALA A 161 -3.63 4.12 -11.18
N ALA A 162 -4.02 5.12 -11.98
CA ALA A 162 -5.42 5.54 -12.08
C ALA A 162 -6.30 4.45 -12.71
N LYS A 163 -5.79 3.71 -13.72
CA LYS A 163 -6.51 2.59 -14.33
C LYS A 163 -6.85 1.51 -13.31
N VAL A 164 -5.92 1.15 -12.41
CA VAL A 164 -6.19 0.20 -11.31
C VAL A 164 -7.36 0.68 -10.44
N LEU A 165 -7.42 1.97 -10.14
CA LEU A 165 -8.48 2.54 -9.30
C LEU A 165 -9.86 2.54 -9.99
N MET A 166 -9.90 2.69 -11.32
CA MET A 166 -11.14 2.71 -12.09
C MET A 166 -11.64 1.31 -12.47
N ALA A 167 -10.74 0.35 -12.66
CA ALA A 167 -11.09 -1.00 -13.08
C ALA A 167 -11.67 -1.87 -11.95
N ARG A 168 -12.46 -2.86 -12.33
CA ARG A 168 -12.89 -3.96 -11.46
C ARG A 168 -11.72 -4.96 -11.34
N GLN A 169 -11.40 -5.40 -10.12
CA GLN A 169 -10.18 -6.20 -9.91
C GLN A 169 -10.25 -7.58 -10.56
N SER A 170 -11.46 -8.11 -10.72
CA SER A 170 -11.72 -9.36 -11.44
C SER A 170 -11.39 -9.28 -12.93
N GLU A 171 -11.38 -8.08 -13.53
CA GLU A 171 -11.18 -7.86 -14.97
C GLU A 171 -9.72 -7.59 -15.33
N ILE A 172 -8.90 -7.15 -14.37
CA ILE A 172 -7.53 -6.69 -14.62
C ILE A 172 -6.45 -7.50 -13.90
N GLU A 173 -5.25 -7.43 -14.46
CA GLU A 173 -3.99 -7.86 -13.85
C GLU A 173 -2.90 -6.81 -14.15
N VAL A 174 -1.80 -6.85 -13.41
CA VAL A 174 -0.65 -5.96 -13.64
C VAL A 174 0.52 -6.80 -14.13
N LYS A 175 1.11 -6.42 -15.25
CA LYS A 175 2.26 -7.10 -15.86
C LYS A 175 3.44 -6.16 -15.97
N ILE A 176 4.65 -6.68 -15.73
CA ILE A 176 5.88 -5.92 -15.95
C ILE A 176 6.30 -6.03 -17.41
N SER A 177 6.41 -4.90 -18.11
CA SER A 177 6.91 -4.84 -19.48
C SER A 177 7.61 -3.51 -19.75
N GLY A 178 8.78 -3.57 -20.39
CA GLY A 178 9.53 -2.37 -20.80
C GLY A 178 9.85 -1.38 -19.67
N GLY A 179 10.21 -1.88 -18.48
CA GLY A 179 10.51 -1.00 -17.34
C GLY A 179 9.28 -0.49 -16.57
N ARG A 180 8.07 -0.97 -16.89
CA ARG A 180 6.80 -0.45 -16.35
C ARG A 180 5.90 -1.57 -15.86
N ALA A 181 5.10 -1.27 -14.85
CA ALA A 181 3.97 -2.08 -14.41
C ALA A 181 2.71 -1.60 -15.16
N ILE A 182 2.18 -2.42 -16.07
CA ILE A 182 1.10 -2.07 -17.01
C ILE A 182 -0.17 -2.82 -16.62
N VAL A 183 -1.30 -2.13 -16.59
CA VAL A 183 -2.61 -2.73 -16.36
C VAL A 183 -3.09 -3.40 -17.65
N CYS A 184 -3.33 -4.70 -17.57
CA CYS A 184 -3.84 -5.52 -18.66
C CYS A 184 -5.22 -6.08 -18.31
N GLU A 185 -6.06 -6.30 -19.32
CA GLU A 185 -7.29 -7.09 -19.16
C GLU A 185 -6.96 -8.58 -19.11
N LYS A 186 -7.45 -9.32 -18.10
CA LYS A 186 -7.08 -10.73 -17.88
C LYS A 186 -7.42 -11.65 -19.07
N LYS A 187 -8.51 -11.37 -19.78
CA LYS A 187 -9.01 -12.25 -20.85
C LYS A 187 -8.18 -12.13 -22.13
N THR A 188 -7.70 -10.92 -22.41
CA THR A 188 -7.08 -10.59 -23.69
C THR A 188 -5.58 -10.37 -23.56
N GLY A 189 -5.09 -10.07 -22.34
CA GLY A 189 -3.72 -9.64 -22.09
C GLY A 189 -3.39 -8.24 -22.66
N LEU A 190 -4.35 -7.59 -23.32
CA LEU A 190 -4.18 -6.28 -23.91
C LEU A 190 -4.20 -5.19 -22.84
N GLY A 191 -3.55 -4.06 -23.14
CA GLY A 191 -3.57 -2.90 -22.25
C GLY A 191 -5.00 -2.45 -21.95
N TRP A 192 -5.33 -2.32 -20.66
CA TRP A 192 -6.67 -1.96 -20.25
C TRP A 192 -6.97 -0.50 -20.61
N LYS A 193 -8.15 -0.27 -21.18
CA LYS A 193 -8.70 1.05 -21.45
C LYS A 193 -9.96 1.27 -20.62
N PRO A 194 -10.18 2.47 -20.06
CA PRO A 194 -11.47 2.81 -19.48
C PRO A 194 -12.56 2.57 -20.51
N LYS A 195 -13.63 1.88 -20.14
CA LYS A 195 -14.85 1.90 -20.95
C LYS A 195 -15.28 3.36 -21.01
N GLU A 196 -15.39 3.91 -22.22
CA GLU A 196 -15.97 5.23 -22.39
C GLU A 196 -17.29 5.20 -21.64
N SER A 197 -17.42 6.05 -20.62
CA SER A 197 -18.69 6.19 -19.93
C SER A 197 -19.64 6.68 -21.00
N VAL A 198 -20.57 5.83 -21.42
CA VAL A 198 -21.73 6.27 -22.21
C VAL A 198 -22.23 7.51 -21.47
N PRO A 199 -22.28 8.68 -22.13
CA PRO A 199 -22.72 9.91 -21.49
C PRO A 199 -24.05 9.60 -20.83
N THR A 200 -24.03 9.47 -19.51
CA THR A 200 -25.26 9.34 -18.78
C THR A 200 -25.82 10.73 -18.86
N GLU A 201 -26.77 10.97 -19.77
CA GLU A 201 -27.59 12.16 -19.73
C GLU A 201 -28.27 12.15 -18.36
N ILE A 202 -27.59 12.75 -17.38
CA ILE A 202 -28.20 13.09 -16.13
C ILE A 202 -29.17 14.21 -16.52
N LYS A 203 -30.42 13.83 -16.77
CA LYS A 203 -31.53 14.77 -16.75
C LYS A 203 -31.55 15.32 -15.33
N ILE A 204 -30.90 16.46 -15.14
CA ILE A 204 -30.99 17.23 -13.91
C ILE A 204 -32.43 17.77 -13.92
N ASP A 205 -33.30 17.09 -13.18
CA ASP A 205 -34.63 17.63 -12.89
C ASP A 205 -34.44 18.82 -11.96
N GLU A 206 -34.63 20.04 -12.47
CA GLU A 206 -34.33 21.32 -11.80
C GLU A 206 -35.28 21.65 -10.62
N THR A 207 -36.03 20.69 -10.09
CA THR A 207 -37.11 20.96 -9.12
C THR A 207 -36.80 20.63 -7.66
N VAL A 208 -35.54 20.39 -7.28
CA VAL A 208 -35.20 20.09 -5.87
C VAL A 208 -34.87 21.36 -5.09
N GLU A 209 -35.81 21.83 -4.27
CA GLU A 209 -35.60 22.86 -3.25
C GLU A 209 -34.37 22.53 -2.39
N ARG A 210 -33.46 23.50 -2.24
CA ARG A 210 -32.24 23.35 -1.42
C ARG A 210 -32.62 23.18 0.06
N PRO A 211 -32.32 22.05 0.70
CA PRO A 211 -32.49 21.93 2.15
C PRO A 211 -31.52 22.89 2.84
N LYS A 212 -32.04 23.66 3.81
CA LYS A 212 -31.24 24.54 4.68
C LYS A 212 -30.16 23.73 5.36
N SER A 213 -28.91 24.15 5.22
CA SER A 213 -27.76 23.45 5.78
C SER A 213 -27.82 23.46 7.31
N PRO A 214 -27.66 22.31 7.98
CA PRO A 214 -27.55 22.27 9.43
C PRO A 214 -26.22 22.92 9.89
N PRO A 215 -26.18 23.47 11.11
CA PRO A 215 -24.97 24.10 11.64
C PRO A 215 -23.81 23.12 11.69
N ARG A 216 -22.63 23.58 11.22
CA ARG A 216 -21.36 22.84 11.20
C ARG A 216 -21.01 22.34 12.60
N LYS A 217 -21.22 21.05 12.88
CA LYS A 217 -20.60 20.38 14.02
C LYS A 217 -19.11 20.17 13.70
N ARG A 218 -18.23 20.60 14.61
CA ARG A 218 -16.77 20.40 14.52
C ARG A 218 -16.46 18.93 14.23
N SER A 219 -15.52 18.68 13.32
CA SER A 219 -15.26 17.34 12.82
C SER A 219 -14.59 16.48 13.89
N LEU A 220 -14.85 15.17 13.88
CA LEU A 220 -14.17 14.19 14.74
C LEU A 220 -12.64 14.20 14.53
N TRP A 221 -12.18 14.63 13.35
CA TRP A 221 -10.76 14.78 13.02
C TRP A 221 -10.05 15.85 13.85
N ASP A 222 -10.76 16.94 14.20
CA ASP A 222 -10.23 17.99 15.08
C ASP A 222 -9.98 17.47 16.52
N LYS A 223 -10.62 16.35 16.91
CA LYS A 223 -10.42 15.70 18.22
C LYS A 223 -9.33 14.63 18.20
N ILE A 224 -9.08 13.98 17.05
CA ILE A 224 -8.11 12.88 16.95
C ILE A 224 -6.70 13.41 16.73
N CYS A 225 -6.53 14.51 15.98
CA CYS A 225 -5.22 15.08 15.67
C CYS A 225 -4.74 16.06 16.75
N GLY A 226 -4.87 15.73 18.03
CA GLY A 226 -4.41 16.52 19.18
C GLY A 226 -2.91 16.83 19.15
N TRP A 227 -2.49 17.74 18.28
CA TRP A 227 -1.23 18.45 18.33
C TRP A 227 -1.38 19.60 19.33
N SER A 228 -1.45 19.26 20.62
CA SER A 228 -1.14 20.23 21.66
C SER A 228 0.33 20.58 21.53
N LYS A 229 0.62 21.75 20.97
CA LYS A 229 1.95 22.36 21.01
C LYS A 229 2.29 22.67 22.47
N SER A 230 2.99 21.76 23.14
CA SER A 230 3.80 22.10 24.31
C SER A 230 5.24 22.26 23.85
N TYR A 231 5.63 23.50 23.57
CA TYR A 231 7.04 23.85 23.51
C TYR A 231 7.54 23.99 24.96
N PRO A 232 8.64 23.34 25.36
CA PRO A 232 9.29 23.67 26.61
C PRO A 232 9.92 25.06 26.48
N HIS A 233 9.55 25.96 27.39
CA HIS A 233 10.33 27.17 27.66
C HIS A 233 11.68 26.73 28.26
N TYR A 234 12.76 26.97 27.54
CA TYR A 234 14.08 27.03 28.15
C TYR A 234 14.22 28.38 28.85
N GLY A 235 14.37 28.33 30.17
CA GLY A 235 14.94 29.38 31.00
C GLY A 235 16.31 28.93 31.49
#